data_AF-A0A945C615-F1
#
_entry.id   AF-A0A945C615-F1
#
_cell.length_a   1.000
_cell.length_b   1.000
_cell.length_c   1.000
_cell.angle_alpha   90.00
_cell.angle_beta   90.00
_cell.angle_gamma   90.00
#
_symmetry.space_group_name_H-M   'P 1'
#
loop_
_entity.id
_entity.type
_entity.pdbx_description
1 polymer ?
#
loop_
_entity_poly.entity_id
_entity_poly.type
_entity_poly.pdbx_seq_one_letter_code
_entity_poly.pdbx_strand_id
1 'polypeptide(L)'
;MRIMIGLGLVGSLGLILALLGVFEKEYLLMILAVLILIGHKKYLELIKYARSKFISSLEVIRSDLLATIVLGFSLLVAGSLYLSAMSPPQATDELHYHFPQARSVAETGRVGWSWDEHYFFGNIPKLMEVIFAEGLLVSDYSLAHSLNYLMLVGFLILVFGLIKDKFGYKAAVFAVTLLLLFEDLTWNATVGFVDTATSSLEIGSLLLVTEWVSKRKDNLLMMAGLLLGLGLGMKYSPLPTALYLTIIILIINFRKILVFGIPAFLVGGYWYVKNWILFGNPFYPMYFGHNGVNDDVYFRLMNNIWQWEPKTLHTFLDKLKRWWSYSGSTTYVSIWLAPFAGLVNIKDKFLLILTGYYVLYIPYWFFLATHQTRFLLTGLVVASIITGILFSKIPSKLLWMGLIFLVLITLRFRPYPERNLFEHYLWIKLHTVERQYALGNISEREFLKRKFGCQYEVVDYLNTNNLLGRVIDNWSAWHAPSVNYFSNYNQFTSYDYTNRLKFSDYQYYYLNNEVKQKHVSDLNPDLLSRTKNLLISDEEIIPSLELIFESGECKLFKIKND
;
A
#
# COMPACT_ATOMS: atom_id res chain seq x y z
N MET A 1 -6.27 6.19 -16.38
CA MET A 1 -4.98 5.83 -17.04
C MET A 1 -4.02 7.00 -17.22
N ARG A 2 -4.39 8.12 -17.86
CA ARG A 2 -3.44 9.22 -18.15
C ARG A 2 -2.80 9.83 -16.90
N ILE A 3 -3.56 9.96 -15.81
CA ILE A 3 -3.05 10.40 -14.51
C ILE A 3 -1.93 9.48 -14.03
N MET A 4 -2.20 8.16 -13.99
CA MET A 4 -1.21 7.16 -13.55
C MET A 4 0.04 7.14 -14.42
N ILE A 5 -0.12 7.13 -15.75
CA ILE A 5 1.01 7.19 -16.68
C ILE A 5 1.79 8.49 -16.49
N GLY A 6 1.10 9.64 -16.35
CA GLY A 6 1.74 10.94 -16.16
C GLY A 6 2.58 10.98 -14.89
N LEU A 7 2.02 10.59 -13.75
CA LEU A 7 2.74 10.54 -12.48
C LEU A 7 3.93 9.58 -12.53
N GLY A 8 3.75 8.39 -13.13
CA GLY A 8 4.85 7.44 -13.26
C GLY A 8 5.96 7.90 -14.21
N LEU A 9 5.62 8.64 -15.28
CA LEU A 9 6.61 9.23 -16.17
C LEU A 9 7.35 10.41 -15.51
N VAL A 10 6.67 11.22 -14.69
CA VAL A 10 7.34 12.24 -13.86
C VAL A 10 8.32 11.57 -12.91
N GLY A 11 7.89 10.54 -12.17
CA GLY A 11 8.79 9.75 -11.32
C GLY A 11 9.96 9.11 -12.07
N SER A 12 9.76 8.73 -13.34
CA SER A 12 10.82 8.20 -14.20
C SER A 12 11.84 9.30 -14.59
N LEU A 13 11.37 10.53 -14.80
CA LEU A 13 12.24 11.70 -15.01
C LEU A 13 12.99 12.06 -13.72
N GLY A 14 12.31 12.04 -12.58
CA GLY A 14 12.93 12.18 -11.26
C GLY A 14 14.03 11.13 -11.04
N LEU A 15 13.78 9.88 -11.43
CA LEU A 15 14.78 8.82 -11.37
C LEU A 15 16.00 9.19 -12.23
N ILE A 16 15.81 9.63 -13.47
CA ILE A 16 16.92 10.07 -14.34
C ILE A 16 17.72 11.21 -13.68
N LEU A 17 17.05 12.23 -13.13
CA LEU A 17 17.75 13.32 -12.43
C LEU A 17 18.57 12.82 -11.23
N ALA A 18 18.00 11.89 -10.46
CA ALA A 18 18.68 11.32 -9.30
C ALA A 18 19.84 10.38 -9.69
N LEU A 19 19.77 9.71 -10.83
CA LEU A 19 20.90 8.96 -11.39
C LEU A 19 22.03 9.88 -11.85
N LEU A 20 21.68 11.05 -12.38
CA LEU A 20 22.64 12.09 -12.79
C LEU A 20 23.17 12.91 -11.60
N GLY A 21 22.59 12.76 -10.42
CA GLY A 21 22.97 13.49 -9.21
C GLY A 21 22.57 14.97 -9.20
N VAL A 22 21.49 15.30 -9.91
CA VAL A 22 20.92 16.66 -10.03
C VAL A 22 19.43 16.65 -9.67
N PHE A 23 19.01 15.76 -8.77
CA PHE A 23 17.64 15.73 -8.27
C PHE A 23 17.42 16.87 -7.27
N GLU A 24 17.05 18.04 -7.81
CA GLU A 24 16.81 19.26 -7.03
C GLU A 24 15.43 19.84 -7.36
N LYS A 25 14.91 20.66 -6.43
CA LYS A 25 13.55 21.21 -6.49
C LYS A 25 13.34 22.04 -7.75
N GLU A 26 14.35 22.82 -8.12
CA GLU A 26 14.37 23.74 -9.24
C GLU A 26 14.15 22.98 -10.56
N TYR A 27 14.85 21.87 -10.77
CA TYR A 27 14.72 21.06 -11.98
C TYR A 27 13.35 20.39 -12.06
N LEU A 28 12.80 19.90 -10.95
CA LEU A 28 11.44 19.34 -10.93
C LEU A 28 10.38 20.40 -11.29
N LEU A 29 10.49 21.60 -10.72
CA LEU A 29 9.58 22.70 -11.01
C LEU A 29 9.73 23.19 -12.46
N MET A 30 10.94 23.22 -13.00
CA MET A 30 11.20 23.52 -14.41
C MET A 30 10.55 22.49 -15.33
N ILE A 31 10.72 21.19 -15.05
CA ILE A 31 10.06 20.11 -15.81
C ILE A 31 8.54 20.28 -15.75
N LEU A 32 7.97 20.51 -14.57
CA LEU A 32 6.53 20.71 -14.41
C LEU A 32 6.05 21.94 -15.20
N ALA A 33 6.76 23.05 -15.13
CA ALA A 33 6.45 24.26 -15.90
C ALA A 33 6.50 24.00 -17.41
N VAL A 34 7.53 23.32 -17.91
CA VAL A 34 7.66 22.94 -19.33
C VAL A 34 6.51 22.02 -19.74
N LEU A 35 6.16 21.02 -18.93
CA LEU A 35 5.03 20.12 -19.21
C LEU A 35 3.69 20.86 -19.25
N ILE A 36 3.46 21.81 -18.34
CA ILE A 36 2.27 22.67 -18.34
C ILE A 36 2.25 23.55 -19.60
N LEU A 37 3.37 24.17 -19.95
CA LEU A 37 3.49 25.03 -21.14
C LEU A 37 3.27 24.25 -22.43
N ILE A 38 3.86 23.06 -22.59
CA ILE A 38 3.62 22.21 -23.77
C ILE A 38 2.18 21.70 -23.78
N GLY A 39 1.62 21.39 -22.61
CA GLY A 39 0.30 20.80 -22.44
C GLY A 39 -0.88 21.78 -22.42
N HIS A 40 -0.66 23.10 -22.30
CA HIS A 40 -1.70 24.06 -21.92
C HIS A 40 -2.95 24.00 -22.81
N LYS A 41 -2.80 23.90 -24.14
CA LYS A 41 -3.95 23.81 -25.07
C LYS A 41 -4.76 22.54 -24.82
N LYS A 42 -4.09 21.40 -24.70
CA LYS A 42 -4.73 20.12 -24.41
C LYS A 42 -5.37 20.10 -23.02
N TYR A 43 -4.78 20.80 -22.05
CA TYR A 43 -5.35 20.97 -20.73
C TYR A 43 -6.65 21.81 -20.76
N LEU A 44 -6.66 22.91 -21.50
CA LEU A 44 -7.86 23.72 -21.72
C LEU A 44 -8.97 22.92 -22.44
N GLU A 45 -8.60 22.13 -23.46
CA GLU A 45 -9.53 21.21 -24.13
C GLU A 45 -10.07 20.15 -23.17
N LEU A 46 -9.21 19.59 -22.31
CA LEU A 46 -9.60 18.60 -21.31
C LEU A 46 -10.56 19.19 -20.29
N ILE A 47 -10.34 20.42 -19.80
CA ILE A 47 -11.27 21.10 -18.89
C ILE A 47 -12.61 21.32 -19.59
N LYS A 48 -12.61 21.84 -20.83
CA LYS A 48 -13.84 22.04 -21.60
C LYS A 48 -14.61 20.73 -21.80
N TYR A 49 -13.89 19.66 -22.14
CA TYR A 49 -14.44 18.32 -22.30
C TYR A 49 -14.98 17.75 -20.98
N ALA A 50 -14.23 17.89 -19.88
CA ALA A 50 -14.65 17.44 -18.56
C ALA A 50 -15.91 18.18 -18.11
N ARG A 51 -15.98 19.49 -18.33
CA ARG A 51 -17.16 20.32 -18.02
C ARG A 51 -18.38 19.90 -18.84
N SER A 52 -18.22 19.70 -20.16
CA SER A 52 -19.34 19.26 -21.00
C SER A 52 -19.83 17.86 -20.63
N LYS A 53 -18.89 16.94 -20.34
CA LYS A 53 -19.23 15.59 -19.89
C LYS A 53 -19.87 15.58 -18.50
N PHE A 54 -19.42 16.44 -17.59
CA PHE A 54 -20.02 16.58 -16.26
C PHE A 54 -21.50 16.95 -16.38
N ILE A 55 -21.83 17.96 -17.19
CA ILE A 55 -23.22 18.39 -17.44
C ILE A 55 -24.04 17.24 -18.02
N SER A 56 -23.55 16.56 -19.06
CA SER A 56 -24.26 15.41 -19.65
C SER A 56 -24.40 14.20 -18.69
N SER A 57 -23.52 14.09 -17.69
CA SER A 57 -23.55 13.00 -16.71
C SER A 57 -24.60 13.24 -15.63
N LEU A 58 -25.00 14.49 -15.37
CA LEU A 58 -26.09 14.82 -14.45
C LEU A 58 -27.43 14.23 -14.88
N GLU A 59 -27.65 14.03 -16.18
CA GLU A 59 -28.86 13.38 -16.70
C GLU A 59 -28.85 11.86 -16.42
N VAL A 60 -27.70 11.20 -16.57
CA VAL A 60 -27.52 9.76 -16.27
C VAL A 60 -27.64 9.47 -14.77
N ILE A 61 -27.20 10.40 -13.93
CA ILE A 61 -27.35 10.34 -12.47
C ILE A 61 -28.85 10.32 -12.07
N ARG A 62 -29.77 10.80 -12.90
CA ARG A 62 -31.20 10.81 -12.58
C ARG A 62 -31.93 9.49 -12.90
N SER A 63 -31.31 8.57 -13.65
CA SER A 63 -32.01 7.35 -14.10
C SER A 63 -32.01 6.20 -13.11
N ASP A 64 -31.05 6.13 -12.17
CA ASP A 64 -30.97 5.10 -11.13
C ASP A 64 -30.60 5.72 -9.77
N LEU A 65 -31.60 5.89 -8.90
CA LEU A 65 -31.44 6.50 -7.59
C LEU A 65 -30.44 5.74 -6.70
N LEU A 66 -30.42 4.40 -6.76
CA LEU A 66 -29.49 3.60 -5.96
C LEU A 66 -28.06 3.87 -6.40
N ALA A 67 -27.79 3.77 -7.71
CA ALA A 67 -26.46 4.02 -8.25
C ALA A 67 -25.98 5.45 -7.94
N THR A 68 -26.88 6.42 -7.92
CA THR A 68 -26.55 7.82 -7.58
C THR A 68 -26.22 8.02 -6.12
N ILE A 69 -26.97 7.43 -5.20
CA ILE A 69 -26.66 7.47 -3.76
C ILE A 69 -25.32 6.78 -3.49
N VAL A 70 -25.09 5.62 -4.12
CA VAL A 70 -23.84 4.87 -4.00
C VAL A 70 -22.65 5.65 -4.58
N LEU A 71 -22.83 6.36 -5.70
CA LEU A 71 -21.80 7.26 -6.24
C LEU A 71 -21.54 8.43 -5.29
N GLY A 72 -22.58 9.06 -4.74
CA GLY A 72 -22.44 10.14 -3.76
C GLY A 72 -21.65 9.71 -2.52
N PHE A 73 -21.95 8.52 -2.00
CA PHE A 73 -21.18 7.91 -0.92
C PHE A 73 -19.73 7.61 -1.32
N SER A 74 -19.51 7.10 -2.54
CA SER A 74 -18.14 6.86 -3.06
C SER A 74 -17.33 8.15 -3.12
N LEU A 75 -17.93 9.26 -3.58
CA LEU A 75 -17.28 10.57 -3.62
C LEU A 75 -16.98 11.10 -2.22
N LEU A 76 -17.88 10.87 -1.25
CA LEU A 76 -17.65 11.22 0.15
C LEU A 76 -16.45 10.45 0.72
N VAL A 77 -16.39 9.13 0.52
CA VAL A 77 -15.26 8.30 0.95
C VAL A 77 -13.98 8.78 0.28
N ALA A 78 -13.98 8.98 -1.04
CA ALA A 78 -12.82 9.48 -1.77
C ALA A 78 -12.32 10.83 -1.23
N GLY A 79 -13.22 11.77 -0.94
CA GLY A 79 -12.86 13.06 -0.32
C GLY A 79 -12.28 12.89 1.09
N SER A 80 -12.83 11.97 1.88
CA SER A 80 -12.30 11.61 3.20
C SER A 80 -10.88 11.04 3.13
N LEU A 81 -10.61 10.18 2.13
CA LEU A 81 -9.30 9.60 1.90
C LEU A 81 -8.27 10.65 1.46
N TYR A 82 -8.67 11.65 0.66
CA TYR A 82 -7.78 12.77 0.33
C TYR A 82 -7.37 13.53 1.60
N LEU A 83 -8.31 13.81 2.51
CA LEU A 83 -7.98 14.41 3.80
C LEU A 83 -7.09 13.48 4.64
N SER A 84 -7.32 12.17 4.60
CA SER A 84 -6.45 11.20 5.28
C SER A 84 -5.01 11.21 4.76
N ALA A 85 -4.80 11.42 3.47
CA ALA A 85 -3.48 11.55 2.86
C ALA A 85 -2.75 12.85 3.26
N MET A 86 -3.38 13.73 4.05
CA MET A 86 -2.69 14.89 4.62
C MET A 86 -2.03 14.58 5.96
N SER A 87 -2.25 13.39 6.53
CA SER A 87 -1.75 13.03 7.86
C SER A 87 -0.21 12.85 7.90
N PRO A 88 0.43 12.99 9.08
CA PRO A 88 1.85 12.70 9.24
C PRO A 88 2.16 11.21 8.98
N PRO A 89 3.42 10.87 8.68
CA PRO A 89 3.87 9.49 8.56
C PRO A 89 3.54 8.68 9.81
N GLN A 90 2.96 7.50 9.63
CA GLN A 90 2.41 6.71 10.73
C GLN A 90 2.49 5.20 10.53
N ALA A 91 2.69 4.72 9.31
CA ALA A 91 2.69 3.31 9.01
C ALA A 91 4.10 2.69 9.16
N THR A 92 4.16 1.41 9.51
CA THR A 92 5.41 0.73 9.87
C THR A 92 6.42 0.73 8.72
N ASP A 93 6.07 0.18 7.56
CA ASP A 93 6.99 0.09 6.41
C ASP A 93 7.36 1.47 5.84
N GLU A 94 6.42 2.41 5.96
CA GLU A 94 6.60 3.82 5.60
C GLU A 94 7.75 4.43 6.41
N LEU A 95 7.68 4.31 7.73
CA LEU A 95 8.68 4.84 8.65
C LEU A 95 9.99 4.05 8.62
N HIS A 96 9.91 2.75 8.37
CA HIS A 96 11.08 1.87 8.47
C HIS A 96 11.99 1.98 7.25
N TYR A 97 11.44 2.10 6.04
CA TYR A 97 12.29 2.11 4.84
C TYR A 97 11.75 2.91 3.64
N HIS A 98 10.45 3.10 3.43
CA HIS A 98 10.01 3.84 2.24
C HIS A 98 10.36 5.34 2.34
N PHE A 99 9.98 6.01 3.42
CA PHE A 99 10.28 7.43 3.61
C PHE A 99 11.73 7.73 3.97
N PRO A 100 12.46 6.91 4.75
CA PRO A 100 13.90 7.08 4.89
C PRO A 100 14.62 7.08 3.53
N GLN A 101 14.27 6.15 2.63
CA GLN A 101 14.86 6.12 1.29
C GLN A 101 14.46 7.34 0.45
N ALA A 102 13.17 7.72 0.46
CA ALA A 102 12.69 8.90 -0.24
C ALA A 102 13.39 10.18 0.24
N ARG A 103 13.56 10.32 1.56
CA ARG A 103 14.26 11.44 2.19
C ARG A 103 15.73 11.47 1.77
N SER A 104 16.43 10.33 1.80
CA SER A 104 17.83 10.27 1.32
C SER A 104 17.97 10.70 -0.13
N VAL A 105 17.04 10.33 -1.02
CA VAL A 105 17.06 10.80 -2.42
C VAL A 105 16.86 12.32 -2.48
N ALA A 106 15.89 12.85 -1.72
CA ALA A 106 15.60 14.28 -1.67
C ALA A 106 16.75 15.11 -1.08
N GLU A 107 17.46 14.61 -0.07
CA GLU A 107 18.55 15.31 0.62
C GLU A 107 19.89 15.20 -0.13
N THR A 108 20.18 14.05 -0.74
CA THR A 108 21.48 13.81 -1.41
C THR A 108 21.46 14.13 -2.90
N GLY A 109 20.25 14.35 -3.47
CA GLY A 109 20.03 14.50 -4.89
C GLY A 109 20.31 13.24 -5.71
N ARG A 110 20.47 12.07 -5.06
CA ARG A 110 20.94 10.82 -5.68
C ARG A 110 20.15 9.59 -5.22
N VAL A 111 19.96 8.64 -6.14
CA VAL A 111 19.51 7.30 -5.77
C VAL A 111 20.70 6.48 -5.28
N GLY A 112 20.71 6.16 -3.98
CA GLY A 112 21.70 5.28 -3.36
C GLY A 112 21.47 3.80 -3.68
N TRP A 113 22.56 3.07 -3.94
CA TRP A 113 22.59 1.63 -4.25
C TRP A 113 22.78 0.73 -3.02
N SER A 114 23.28 1.32 -1.94
CA SER A 114 23.59 0.65 -0.68
C SER A 114 23.14 1.56 0.44
N TRP A 115 22.13 1.12 1.18
CA TRP A 115 21.83 1.66 2.50
C TRP A 115 22.49 0.73 3.50
N ASP A 116 23.35 1.28 4.36
CA ASP A 116 23.87 0.73 5.62
C ASP A 116 23.34 -0.69 5.94
N GLU A 117 23.86 -1.70 5.24
CA GLU A 117 23.56 -3.13 5.43
C GLU A 117 22.15 -3.64 5.05
N HIS A 118 21.27 -2.79 4.50
CA HIS A 118 19.96 -3.17 3.94
C HIS A 118 20.07 -3.58 2.46
N TYR A 119 20.82 -4.65 2.18
CA TYR A 119 21.09 -5.16 0.81
C TYR A 119 19.83 -5.34 -0.05
N PHE A 120 18.72 -5.76 0.56
CA PHE A 120 17.43 -5.93 -0.11
C PHE A 120 16.78 -4.60 -0.50
N PHE A 121 16.41 -3.77 0.48
CA PHE A 121 15.74 -2.50 0.23
C PHE A 121 16.62 -1.53 -0.55
N GLY A 122 17.95 -1.66 -0.48
CA GLY A 122 18.92 -0.95 -1.31
C GLY A 122 18.77 -1.20 -2.82
N ASN A 123 18.31 -2.38 -3.23
CA ASN A 123 18.46 -2.84 -4.61
C ASN A 123 17.19 -3.29 -5.32
N ILE A 124 16.06 -3.44 -4.62
CA ILE A 124 14.75 -3.63 -5.26
C ILE A 124 14.34 -2.38 -6.07
N PRO A 125 13.36 -2.49 -7.00
CA PRO A 125 12.85 -1.34 -7.74
C PRO A 125 12.30 -0.26 -6.80
N LYS A 126 12.61 1.02 -7.08
CA LYS A 126 12.32 2.16 -6.19
C LYS A 126 11.57 3.32 -6.82
N LEU A 127 10.83 3.09 -7.91
CA LEU A 127 10.18 4.18 -8.63
C LEU A 127 9.20 4.96 -7.72
N MET A 128 8.50 4.27 -6.82
CA MET A 128 7.55 4.94 -5.93
C MET A 128 8.25 5.76 -4.84
N GLU A 129 9.40 5.29 -4.33
CA GLU A 129 10.24 6.03 -3.39
C GLU A 129 10.81 7.30 -4.02
N VAL A 130 11.14 7.27 -5.32
CA VAL A 130 11.52 8.49 -6.06
C VAL A 130 10.32 9.44 -6.18
N ILE A 131 9.12 8.94 -6.48
CA ILE A 131 7.89 9.78 -6.49
C ILE A 131 7.62 10.38 -5.09
N PHE A 132 7.85 9.61 -4.02
CA PHE A 132 7.79 10.16 -2.66
C PHE A 132 8.84 11.24 -2.44
N ALA A 133 10.08 11.04 -2.91
CA ALA A 133 11.14 12.03 -2.82
C ALA A 133 10.78 13.34 -3.54
N GLU A 134 10.10 13.26 -4.70
CA GLU A 134 9.58 14.45 -5.39
C GLU A 134 8.58 15.21 -4.51
N GLY A 135 7.67 14.50 -3.84
CA GLY A 135 6.72 15.09 -2.90
C GLY A 135 7.40 15.78 -1.72
N LEU A 136 8.38 15.11 -1.10
CA LEU A 136 9.17 15.64 0.02
C LEU A 136 9.97 16.87 -0.37
N LEU A 137 10.57 16.87 -1.57
CA LEU A 137 11.40 17.96 -2.05
C LEU A 137 10.57 19.20 -2.41
N VAL A 138 9.36 19.00 -2.94
CA VAL A 138 8.47 20.09 -3.32
C VAL A 138 7.74 20.68 -2.11
N SER A 139 7.23 19.84 -1.20
CA SER A 139 6.49 20.24 0.00
C SER A 139 6.91 19.45 1.23
N ASP A 140 6.32 18.27 1.44
CA ASP A 140 6.36 17.48 2.67
C ASP A 140 5.73 16.09 2.45
N TYR A 141 5.51 15.36 3.56
CA TYR A 141 4.89 14.05 3.57
C TYR A 141 3.44 14.03 3.05
N SER A 142 2.67 15.11 3.25
CA SER A 142 1.29 15.19 2.78
C SER A 142 1.24 15.20 1.24
N LEU A 143 2.19 15.88 0.59
CA LEU A 143 2.31 15.78 -0.87
C LEU A 143 2.75 14.39 -1.32
N ALA A 144 3.71 13.77 -0.63
CA ALA A 144 4.15 12.40 -0.94
C ALA A 144 2.99 11.38 -0.86
N HIS A 145 2.17 11.43 0.21
CA HIS A 145 0.95 10.63 0.32
C HIS A 145 -0.07 10.95 -0.76
N SER A 146 -0.25 12.25 -1.07
CA SER A 146 -1.19 12.69 -2.10
C SER A 146 -0.84 12.11 -3.47
N LEU A 147 0.45 11.98 -3.81
CA LEU A 147 0.89 11.38 -5.07
C LEU A 147 0.50 9.88 -5.14
N ASN A 148 0.61 9.15 -4.03
CA ASN A 148 0.12 7.76 -3.95
C ASN A 148 -1.42 7.69 -4.07
N TYR A 149 -2.13 8.55 -3.34
CA TYR A 149 -3.59 8.64 -3.44
C TYR A 149 -4.05 8.98 -4.87
N LEU A 150 -3.35 9.87 -5.58
CA LEU A 150 -3.65 10.22 -6.97
C LEU A 150 -3.46 9.04 -7.93
N MET A 151 -2.58 8.08 -7.64
CA MET A 151 -2.51 6.82 -8.40
C MET A 151 -3.82 6.03 -8.27
N LEU A 152 -4.35 5.90 -7.04
CA LEU A 152 -5.65 5.27 -6.82
C LEU A 152 -6.77 6.02 -7.55
N VAL A 153 -6.83 7.35 -7.47
CA VAL A 153 -7.84 8.15 -8.20
C VAL A 153 -7.75 7.91 -9.71
N GLY A 154 -6.53 7.91 -10.27
CA GLY A 154 -6.27 7.63 -11.67
C GLY A 154 -6.69 6.22 -12.12
N PHE A 155 -6.65 5.26 -11.19
CA PHE A 155 -7.12 3.89 -11.37
C PHE A 155 -8.65 3.79 -11.28
N LEU A 156 -9.28 4.38 -10.26
CA LEU A 156 -10.74 4.39 -10.12
C LEU A 156 -11.42 5.02 -11.33
N ILE A 157 -10.86 6.11 -11.89
CA ILE A 157 -11.36 6.73 -13.13
C ILE A 157 -11.22 5.77 -14.33
N LEU A 158 -10.12 5.00 -14.41
CA LEU A 158 -9.93 3.99 -15.45
C LEU A 158 -10.99 2.88 -15.33
N VAL A 159 -11.16 2.31 -14.14
CA VAL A 159 -12.15 1.28 -13.86
C VAL A 159 -13.54 1.80 -14.18
N PHE A 160 -13.91 2.98 -13.67
CA PHE A 160 -15.22 3.57 -13.93
C PHE A 160 -15.49 3.70 -15.43
N GLY A 161 -14.59 4.33 -16.18
CA GLY A 161 -14.77 4.55 -17.62
C GLY A 161 -14.90 3.25 -18.39
N LEU A 162 -14.00 2.30 -18.14
CA LEU A 162 -13.96 1.04 -18.88
C LEU A 162 -15.15 0.14 -18.56
N ILE A 163 -15.50 0.02 -17.27
CA ILE A 163 -16.66 -0.78 -16.85
C ILE A 163 -17.96 -0.12 -17.29
N LYS A 164 -18.07 1.22 -17.26
CA LYS A 164 -19.26 1.92 -17.75
C LYS A 164 -19.51 1.63 -19.23
N ASP A 165 -18.48 1.73 -20.04
CA ASP A 165 -18.58 1.54 -21.48
C ASP A 165 -18.97 0.10 -21.86
N LYS A 166 -18.64 -0.90 -21.03
CA LYS A 166 -18.94 -2.32 -21.29
C LYS A 166 -20.20 -2.84 -20.63
N PHE A 167 -20.42 -2.47 -19.37
CA PHE A 167 -21.42 -3.08 -18.49
C PHE A 167 -22.45 -2.06 -17.97
N GLY A 168 -22.32 -0.79 -18.37
CA GLY A 168 -23.22 0.28 -17.98
C GLY A 168 -22.83 1.00 -16.69
N TYR A 169 -23.49 2.13 -16.45
CA TYR A 169 -23.22 3.04 -15.34
C TYR A 169 -23.32 2.37 -13.96
N LYS A 170 -24.35 1.56 -13.73
CA LYS A 170 -24.55 0.84 -12.46
C LYS A 170 -23.39 -0.09 -12.11
N ALA A 171 -22.84 -0.82 -13.10
CA ALA A 171 -21.67 -1.68 -12.90
C ALA A 171 -20.41 -0.89 -12.53
N ALA A 172 -20.20 0.25 -13.21
CA ALA A 172 -19.05 1.11 -12.95
C ALA A 172 -19.07 1.68 -11.54
N VAL A 173 -20.23 2.16 -11.09
CA VAL A 173 -20.43 2.67 -9.73
C VAL A 173 -20.14 1.58 -8.71
N PHE A 174 -20.73 0.38 -8.84
CA PHE A 174 -20.49 -0.69 -7.87
C PHE A 174 -19.04 -1.16 -7.85
N ALA A 175 -18.39 -1.30 -9.00
CA ALA A 175 -16.98 -1.68 -9.07
C ALA A 175 -16.09 -0.66 -8.32
N VAL A 176 -16.27 0.64 -8.58
CA VAL A 176 -15.52 1.71 -7.88
C VAL A 176 -15.84 1.74 -6.38
N THR A 177 -17.12 1.56 -6.02
CA THR A 177 -17.55 1.55 -4.61
C THR A 177 -16.89 0.41 -3.85
N LEU A 178 -16.88 -0.80 -4.40
CA LEU A 178 -16.27 -1.95 -3.74
C LEU A 178 -14.77 -1.78 -3.56
N LEU A 179 -14.08 -1.14 -4.52
CA LEU A 179 -12.68 -0.76 -4.36
C LEU A 179 -12.47 0.28 -3.26
N LEU A 180 -13.34 1.29 -3.16
CA LEU A 180 -13.28 2.30 -2.09
C LEU A 180 -13.69 1.76 -0.71
N LEU A 181 -14.41 0.64 -0.67
CA LEU A 181 -14.73 -0.06 0.57
C LEU A 181 -13.67 -1.09 0.97
N PHE A 182 -12.72 -1.38 0.08
CA PHE A 182 -11.61 -2.27 0.36
C PHE A 182 -10.55 -1.55 1.19
N GLU A 183 -10.57 -1.81 2.50
CA GLU A 183 -9.76 -1.10 3.50
C GLU A 183 -8.25 -1.16 3.25
N ASP A 184 -7.69 -2.35 2.99
CA ASP A 184 -6.25 -2.47 2.75
C ASP A 184 -5.84 -1.64 1.52
N LEU A 185 -6.68 -1.56 0.47
CA LEU A 185 -6.40 -0.75 -0.71
C LEU A 185 -6.45 0.75 -0.40
N THR A 186 -7.47 1.21 0.33
CA THR A 186 -7.66 2.64 0.62
C THR A 186 -6.69 3.16 1.68
N TRP A 187 -6.40 2.36 2.71
CA TRP A 187 -5.39 2.70 3.72
C TRP A 187 -4.00 2.82 3.11
N ASN A 188 -3.58 1.81 2.33
CA ASN A 188 -2.27 1.84 1.66
C ASN A 188 -2.14 2.98 0.65
N ALA A 189 -3.24 3.55 0.16
CA ALA A 189 -3.23 4.71 -0.74
C ALA A 189 -3.00 6.05 -0.01
N THR A 190 -3.26 6.09 1.30
CA THR A 190 -3.22 7.32 2.11
C THR A 190 -1.99 7.41 3.00
N VAL A 191 -1.09 6.43 2.94
CA VAL A 191 0.20 6.41 3.65
C VAL A 191 1.35 6.15 2.68
N GLY A 192 2.59 6.22 3.16
CA GLY A 192 3.83 5.97 2.40
C GLY A 192 4.10 4.51 2.03
N PHE A 193 3.06 3.74 1.68
CA PHE A 193 3.19 2.38 1.14
C PHE A 193 3.15 2.39 -0.39
N VAL A 194 3.79 1.40 -1.02
CA VAL A 194 3.88 1.32 -2.49
C VAL A 194 2.83 0.40 -3.11
N ASP A 195 2.13 -0.40 -2.30
CA ASP A 195 1.30 -1.52 -2.72
C ASP A 195 0.08 -1.08 -3.55
N THR A 196 -0.60 0.00 -3.16
CA THR A 196 -1.78 0.49 -3.90
C THR A 196 -1.39 1.11 -5.24
N ALA A 197 -0.34 1.93 -5.30
CA ALA A 197 0.17 2.47 -6.56
C ALA A 197 0.58 1.33 -7.51
N THR A 198 1.35 0.37 -7.01
CA THR A 198 1.79 -0.80 -7.78
C THR A 198 0.61 -1.60 -8.32
N SER A 199 -0.35 -1.97 -7.46
CA SER A 199 -1.52 -2.77 -7.85
C SER A 199 -2.44 -2.02 -8.81
N SER A 200 -2.56 -0.70 -8.67
CA SER A 200 -3.32 0.18 -9.56
C SER A 200 -2.75 0.19 -10.98
N LEU A 201 -1.43 0.28 -11.10
CA LEU A 201 -0.71 0.21 -12.37
C LEU A 201 -0.80 -1.19 -13.00
N GLU A 202 -0.57 -2.23 -12.19
CA GLU A 202 -0.64 -3.64 -12.58
C GLU A 202 -2.03 -4.02 -13.11
N ILE A 203 -3.08 -3.77 -12.34
CA ILE A 203 -4.46 -4.07 -12.76
C ILE A 203 -4.92 -3.12 -13.87
N GLY A 204 -4.46 -1.88 -13.88
CA GLY A 204 -4.67 -0.97 -15.01
C GLY A 204 -4.15 -1.58 -16.32
N SER A 205 -2.97 -2.20 -16.30
CA SER A 205 -2.43 -2.94 -17.44
C SER A 205 -3.30 -4.14 -17.82
N LEU A 206 -3.70 -4.97 -16.85
CA LEU A 206 -4.60 -6.11 -17.08
C LEU A 206 -5.90 -5.68 -17.76
N LEU A 207 -6.55 -4.62 -17.28
CA LEU A 207 -7.79 -4.12 -17.85
C LEU A 207 -7.60 -3.64 -19.31
N LEU A 208 -6.47 -2.97 -19.61
CA LEU A 208 -6.18 -2.48 -20.96
C LEU A 208 -5.82 -3.60 -21.94
N VAL A 209 -5.05 -4.62 -21.52
CA VAL A 209 -4.80 -5.82 -22.35
C VAL A 209 -6.11 -6.56 -22.60
N THR A 210 -6.94 -6.71 -21.56
CA THR A 210 -8.25 -7.34 -21.68
C THR A 210 -9.14 -6.60 -22.68
N GLU A 211 -9.13 -5.27 -22.65
CA GLU A 211 -9.84 -4.44 -23.63
C GLU A 211 -9.24 -4.53 -25.04
N TRP A 212 -7.91 -4.65 -25.14
CA TRP A 212 -7.24 -4.88 -26.42
C TRP A 212 -7.66 -6.20 -27.07
N VAL A 213 -7.94 -7.25 -26.29
CA VAL A 213 -8.44 -8.52 -26.83
C VAL A 213 -9.71 -8.32 -27.66
N SER A 214 -10.58 -7.40 -27.24
CA SER A 214 -11.79 -7.05 -27.97
C SER A 214 -11.55 -6.02 -29.08
N LYS A 215 -10.87 -4.91 -28.78
CA LYS A 215 -10.79 -3.75 -29.67
C LYS A 215 -9.63 -3.78 -30.67
N ARG A 216 -8.59 -4.60 -30.44
CA ARG A 216 -7.40 -4.73 -31.31
C ARG A 216 -6.67 -3.41 -31.60
N LYS A 217 -6.74 -2.44 -30.70
CA LYS A 217 -6.04 -1.14 -30.85
C LYS A 217 -4.68 -1.18 -30.17
N ASP A 218 -3.60 -1.03 -30.94
CA ASP A 218 -2.22 -1.08 -30.44
C ASP A 218 -1.93 -0.06 -29.34
N ASN A 219 -2.57 1.11 -29.38
CA ASN A 219 -2.44 2.12 -28.33
C ASN A 219 -2.82 1.59 -26.94
N LEU A 220 -3.77 0.64 -26.85
CA LEU A 220 -4.14 0.02 -25.58
C LEU A 220 -3.01 -0.87 -25.06
N LEU A 221 -2.36 -1.66 -25.92
CA LEU A 221 -1.21 -2.47 -25.54
C LEU A 221 -0.01 -1.63 -25.14
N MET A 222 0.27 -0.55 -25.87
CA MET A 222 1.36 0.37 -25.54
C MET A 222 1.14 0.98 -24.16
N MET A 223 -0.07 1.45 -23.87
CA MET A 223 -0.44 2.00 -22.56
C MET A 223 -0.42 0.94 -21.46
N ALA A 224 -0.84 -0.29 -21.75
CA ALA A 224 -0.74 -1.41 -20.82
C ALA A 224 0.72 -1.75 -20.49
N GLY A 225 1.60 -1.74 -21.50
CA GLY A 225 3.04 -1.91 -21.34
C GLY A 225 3.63 -0.84 -20.43
N LEU A 226 3.30 0.44 -20.67
CA LEU A 226 3.74 1.55 -19.80
C LEU A 226 3.27 1.35 -18.35
N LEU A 227 1.99 1.06 -18.12
CA LEU A 227 1.46 0.85 -16.77
C LEU A 227 2.17 -0.32 -16.06
N LEU A 228 2.32 -1.46 -16.74
CA LEU A 228 2.99 -2.62 -16.15
C LEU A 228 4.48 -2.32 -15.87
N GLY A 229 5.18 -1.68 -16.81
CA GLY A 229 6.58 -1.29 -16.63
C GLY A 229 6.76 -0.38 -15.41
N LEU A 230 5.88 0.61 -15.25
CA LEU A 230 5.91 1.50 -14.08
C LEU A 230 5.68 0.69 -12.79
N GLY A 231 4.72 -0.23 -12.78
CA GLY A 231 4.49 -1.13 -11.64
C GLY A 231 5.70 -2.01 -11.32
N LEU A 232 6.35 -2.59 -12.34
CA LEU A 232 7.60 -3.37 -12.19
C LEU A 232 8.76 -2.50 -11.71
N GLY A 233 8.76 -1.21 -12.05
CA GLY A 233 9.70 -0.22 -11.53
C GLY A 233 9.48 0.14 -10.05
N MET A 234 8.32 -0.18 -9.48
CA MET A 234 8.00 0.05 -8.06
C MET A 234 8.21 -1.19 -7.19
N LYS A 235 7.93 -2.39 -7.72
CA LYS A 235 8.01 -3.65 -6.96
C LYS A 235 8.13 -4.83 -7.92
N TYR A 236 8.69 -5.94 -7.45
CA TYR A 236 8.72 -7.19 -8.23
C TYR A 236 7.36 -7.92 -8.28
N SER A 237 6.41 -7.59 -7.42
CA SER A 237 5.13 -8.30 -7.32
C SER A 237 4.29 -8.35 -8.60
N PRO A 238 4.39 -7.42 -9.58
CA PRO A 238 3.68 -7.53 -10.84
C PRO A 238 4.22 -8.55 -11.85
N LEU A 239 5.35 -9.23 -11.57
CA LEU A 239 5.93 -10.23 -12.49
C LEU A 239 4.98 -11.39 -12.87
N PRO A 240 4.18 -11.97 -11.96
CA PRO A 240 3.21 -13.01 -12.32
C PRO A 240 2.14 -12.48 -13.27
N THR A 241 1.71 -11.23 -13.10
CA THR A 241 0.79 -10.56 -14.03
C THR A 241 1.47 -10.29 -15.36
N ALA A 242 2.72 -9.85 -15.37
CA ALA A 242 3.50 -9.71 -16.60
C ALA A 242 3.53 -11.02 -17.41
N LEU A 243 3.75 -12.15 -16.74
CA LEU A 243 3.71 -13.47 -17.36
C LEU A 243 2.31 -13.80 -17.92
N TYR A 244 1.26 -13.61 -17.12
CA TYR A 244 -0.13 -13.85 -17.53
C TYR A 244 -0.51 -13.03 -18.78
N LEU A 245 -0.22 -11.73 -18.78
CA LEU A 245 -0.50 -10.83 -19.90
C LEU A 245 0.32 -11.18 -21.14
N THR A 246 1.60 -11.54 -20.95
CA THR A 246 2.48 -11.99 -22.04
C THR A 246 1.91 -13.24 -22.71
N ILE A 247 1.48 -14.24 -21.94
CA ILE A 247 0.86 -15.46 -22.47
C ILE A 247 -0.39 -15.12 -23.29
N ILE A 248 -1.28 -14.27 -22.77
CA ILE A 248 -2.47 -13.81 -23.52
C ILE A 248 -2.07 -13.16 -24.85
N ILE A 249 -1.10 -12.25 -24.83
CA ILE A 249 -0.65 -11.55 -26.03
C ILE A 249 -0.06 -12.54 -27.04
N LEU A 250 0.76 -13.49 -26.59
CA LEU A 250 1.39 -14.50 -27.45
C LEU A 250 0.36 -15.43 -28.09
N ILE A 251 -0.59 -15.95 -27.31
CA ILE A 251 -1.68 -16.81 -27.80
C ILE A 251 -2.47 -16.11 -28.89
N ILE A 252 -2.71 -14.81 -28.74
CA ILE A 252 -3.54 -14.07 -29.67
C ILE A 252 -2.77 -13.54 -30.88
N ASN A 253 -1.63 -12.90 -30.65
CA ASN A 253 -0.76 -12.37 -31.68
C ASN A 253 0.66 -12.11 -31.14
N PHE A 254 1.56 -13.08 -31.33
CA PHE A 254 2.95 -12.99 -30.89
C PHE A 254 3.69 -11.75 -31.40
N ARG A 255 3.36 -11.21 -32.58
CA ARG A 255 4.03 -10.01 -33.12
C ARG A 255 3.75 -8.76 -32.30
N LYS A 256 2.69 -8.75 -31.51
CA LYS A 256 2.29 -7.62 -30.66
C LYS A 256 3.02 -7.60 -29.32
N ILE A 257 3.85 -8.61 -29.03
CA ILE A 257 4.64 -8.62 -27.80
C ILE A 257 5.57 -7.41 -27.70
N LEU A 258 6.14 -6.95 -28.82
CA LEU A 258 7.04 -5.79 -28.81
C LEU A 258 6.30 -4.47 -28.52
N VAL A 259 5.03 -4.34 -28.96
CA VAL A 259 4.20 -3.16 -28.70
C VAL A 259 3.91 -3.00 -27.20
N PHE A 260 3.87 -4.11 -26.47
CA PHE A 260 3.67 -4.15 -25.03
C PHE A 260 4.99 -4.12 -24.25
N GLY A 261 5.96 -4.94 -24.68
CA GLY A 261 7.21 -5.18 -23.97
C GLY A 261 8.20 -4.02 -24.05
N ILE A 262 8.31 -3.33 -25.20
CA ILE A 262 9.23 -2.19 -25.33
C ILE A 262 8.85 -1.07 -24.35
N PRO A 263 7.59 -0.57 -24.30
CA PRO A 263 7.22 0.45 -23.33
C PRO A 263 7.40 -0.02 -21.89
N ALA A 264 7.10 -1.28 -21.57
CA ALA A 264 7.30 -1.83 -20.22
C ALA A 264 8.78 -1.81 -19.82
N PHE A 265 9.66 -2.24 -20.73
CA PHE A 265 11.10 -2.24 -20.52
C PHE A 265 11.67 -0.83 -20.37
N LEU A 266 11.20 0.15 -21.15
CA LEU A 266 11.73 1.52 -21.10
C LEU A 266 11.52 2.20 -19.74
N VAL A 267 10.40 1.93 -19.07
CA VAL A 267 10.04 2.61 -17.80
C VAL A 267 10.28 1.76 -16.56
N GLY A 268 10.42 0.44 -16.71
CA GLY A 268 10.67 -0.48 -15.58
C GLY A 268 12.01 -1.22 -15.65
N GLY A 269 12.59 -1.36 -16.85
CA GLY A 269 13.74 -2.24 -17.11
C GLY A 269 15.04 -1.79 -16.46
N TYR A 270 15.18 -0.51 -16.12
CA TYR A 270 16.37 0.05 -15.47
C TYR A 270 16.84 -0.79 -14.27
N TRP A 271 15.93 -1.10 -13.34
CA TRP A 271 16.25 -1.81 -12.11
C TRP A 271 16.77 -3.23 -12.37
N TYR A 272 16.16 -3.93 -13.32
CA TYR A 272 16.53 -5.29 -13.69
C TYR A 272 17.87 -5.33 -14.42
N VAL A 273 18.11 -4.40 -15.35
CA VAL A 273 19.39 -4.27 -16.05
C VAL A 273 20.50 -3.91 -15.08
N LYS A 274 20.27 -2.93 -14.20
CA LYS A 274 21.22 -2.53 -13.16
C LYS A 274 21.57 -3.71 -12.27
N ASN A 275 20.57 -4.43 -11.76
CA ASN A 275 20.79 -5.57 -10.87
C ASN A 275 21.52 -6.73 -11.58
N TRP A 276 21.22 -6.96 -12.86
CA TRP A 276 21.94 -7.96 -13.64
C TRP A 276 23.42 -7.59 -13.82
N ILE A 277 23.71 -6.33 -14.19
CA ILE A 277 25.09 -5.87 -14.37
C ILE A 277 25.88 -5.91 -13.07
N LEU A 278 25.30 -5.43 -11.96
CA LEU A 278 26.01 -5.29 -10.69
C LEU A 278 26.13 -6.60 -9.92
N PHE A 279 25.12 -7.47 -9.99
CA PHE A 279 25.03 -8.65 -9.12
C PHE A 279 24.93 -9.97 -9.88
N GLY A 280 24.85 -9.95 -11.21
CA GLY A 280 24.61 -11.14 -12.02
C GLY A 280 23.16 -11.66 -11.94
N ASN A 281 22.25 -10.93 -11.29
CA ASN A 281 20.86 -11.34 -11.07
C ASN A 281 19.88 -10.17 -11.32
N PRO A 282 19.00 -10.23 -12.33
CA PRO A 282 18.03 -9.16 -12.61
C PRO A 282 16.98 -8.97 -11.52
N PHE A 283 16.77 -9.95 -10.64
CA PHE A 283 15.80 -9.91 -9.55
C PHE A 283 16.48 -9.74 -8.18
N TYR A 284 17.75 -9.34 -8.16
CA TYR A 284 18.57 -9.29 -6.95
C TYR A 284 17.88 -8.58 -5.76
N PRO A 285 18.05 -9.11 -4.53
CA PRO A 285 18.70 -10.39 -4.19
C PRO A 285 17.74 -11.59 -4.26
N MET A 286 16.54 -11.44 -4.84
CA MET A 286 15.55 -12.52 -4.94
C MET A 286 15.85 -13.42 -6.14
N TYR A 287 15.63 -14.73 -5.99
CA TYR A 287 15.78 -15.73 -7.06
C TYR A 287 17.21 -15.77 -7.66
N PHE A 288 17.61 -16.85 -8.32
CA PHE A 288 18.87 -16.92 -9.11
C PHE A 288 20.21 -16.51 -8.45
N GLY A 289 20.26 -16.24 -7.14
CA GLY A 289 21.47 -15.95 -6.38
C GLY A 289 21.49 -14.58 -5.69
N HIS A 290 22.28 -14.50 -4.62
CA HIS A 290 22.34 -13.37 -3.69
C HIS A 290 23.80 -12.92 -3.45
N ASN A 291 24.56 -12.78 -4.55
CA ASN A 291 25.96 -12.37 -4.55
C ASN A 291 26.20 -11.12 -3.66
N GLY A 292 27.16 -11.23 -2.73
CA GLY A 292 27.47 -10.15 -1.79
C GLY A 292 26.57 -10.07 -0.56
N VAL A 293 25.55 -10.91 -0.44
CA VAL A 293 24.76 -11.08 0.79
C VAL A 293 25.21 -12.36 1.50
N ASN A 294 25.42 -12.28 2.81
CA ASN A 294 25.68 -13.46 3.63
C ASN A 294 24.49 -14.44 3.58
N ASP A 295 24.76 -15.74 3.48
CA ASP A 295 23.73 -16.79 3.37
C ASP A 295 22.70 -16.74 4.50
N ASP A 296 23.13 -16.57 5.75
CA ASP A 296 22.21 -16.54 6.89
C ASP A 296 21.28 -15.32 6.82
N VAL A 297 21.81 -14.17 6.41
CA VAL A 297 21.02 -12.94 6.21
C VAL A 297 20.00 -13.16 5.09
N TYR A 298 20.43 -13.74 3.97
CA TYR A 298 19.57 -14.03 2.84
C TYR A 298 18.45 -15.02 3.20
N PHE A 299 18.77 -16.14 3.84
CA PHE A 299 17.76 -17.14 4.21
C PHE A 299 16.78 -16.61 5.25
N ARG A 300 17.22 -15.79 6.22
CA ARG A 300 16.31 -15.09 7.14
C ARG A 300 15.37 -14.15 6.40
N LEU A 301 15.89 -13.36 5.48
CA LEU A 301 15.08 -12.45 4.64
C LEU A 301 14.05 -13.24 3.82
N MET A 302 14.48 -14.31 3.14
CA MET A 302 13.58 -15.14 2.33
C MET A 302 12.50 -15.79 3.20
N ASN A 303 12.86 -16.31 4.37
CA ASN A 303 11.90 -16.88 5.31
C ASN A 303 10.87 -15.85 5.78
N ASN A 304 11.30 -14.61 6.04
CA ASN A 304 10.39 -13.51 6.41
C ASN A 304 9.45 -13.13 5.26
N ILE A 305 9.93 -13.10 4.02
CA ILE A 305 9.12 -12.79 2.84
C ILE A 305 8.12 -13.92 2.55
N TRP A 306 8.55 -15.17 2.60
CA TRP A 306 7.73 -16.31 2.25
C TRP A 306 6.74 -16.71 3.35
N GLN A 307 7.07 -16.45 4.63
CA GLN A 307 6.29 -16.84 5.81
C GLN A 307 5.85 -18.31 5.74
N TRP A 308 6.79 -19.24 5.86
CA TRP A 308 6.63 -20.68 5.64
C TRP A 308 5.68 -21.42 6.61
N GLU A 309 4.43 -21.00 6.70
CA GLU A 309 3.36 -21.81 7.27
C GLU A 309 3.08 -23.06 6.40
N PRO A 310 2.45 -24.11 6.96
CA PRO A 310 2.06 -25.28 6.17
C PRO A 310 1.18 -24.87 4.98
N LYS A 311 1.63 -25.19 3.76
CA LYS A 311 0.90 -24.93 2.50
C LYS A 311 -0.27 -25.91 2.30
N THR A 312 -1.21 -25.91 3.24
CA THR A 312 -2.38 -26.79 3.24
C THR A 312 -3.64 -26.01 2.83
N LEU A 313 -4.66 -26.73 2.37
CA LEU A 313 -5.96 -26.12 2.08
C LEU A 313 -6.58 -25.48 3.34
N HIS A 314 -6.35 -26.06 4.51
CA HIS A 314 -6.85 -25.51 5.78
C HIS A 314 -6.23 -24.13 6.05
N THR A 315 -4.91 -24.02 6.01
CA THR A 315 -4.18 -22.76 6.20
C THR A 315 -4.56 -21.72 5.14
N PHE A 316 -4.74 -22.15 3.89
CA PHE A 316 -5.21 -21.28 2.81
C PHE A 316 -6.57 -20.65 3.14
N LEU A 317 -7.55 -21.49 3.51
CA LEU A 317 -8.89 -21.02 3.88
C LEU A 317 -8.86 -20.15 5.14
N ASP A 318 -7.99 -20.47 6.09
CA ASP A 318 -7.83 -19.71 7.32
C ASP A 318 -7.31 -18.30 7.08
N LYS A 319 -6.31 -18.12 6.20
CA LYS A 319 -5.82 -16.79 5.79
C LYS A 319 -6.91 -15.94 5.15
N LEU A 320 -7.80 -16.55 4.36
CA LEU A 320 -8.92 -15.82 3.75
C LEU A 320 -9.94 -15.32 4.79
N LYS A 321 -10.00 -15.93 5.97
CA LYS A 321 -10.84 -15.43 7.09
C LYS A 321 -10.33 -14.12 7.69
N ARG A 322 -9.14 -13.62 7.31
CA ARG A 322 -8.68 -12.28 7.70
C ARG A 322 -9.75 -11.20 7.43
N TRP A 323 -10.48 -11.34 6.32
CA TRP A 323 -11.55 -10.41 5.95
C TRP A 323 -12.94 -10.84 6.46
N TRP A 324 -13.04 -11.93 7.24
CA TRP A 324 -14.24 -12.29 8.02
C TRP A 324 -14.38 -11.32 9.21
N SER A 325 -14.60 -10.06 8.88
CA SER A 325 -14.87 -8.99 9.83
C SER A 325 -15.91 -8.07 9.23
N TYR A 326 -16.55 -7.26 10.07
CA TYR A 326 -17.56 -6.33 9.57
C TYR A 326 -16.95 -5.30 8.60
N SER A 327 -15.76 -4.78 8.91
CA SER A 327 -15.04 -3.83 8.06
C SER A 327 -14.47 -4.48 6.78
N GLY A 328 -14.14 -5.77 6.80
CA GLY A 328 -13.64 -6.55 5.66
C GLY A 328 -14.72 -7.21 4.80
N SER A 329 -16.00 -7.11 5.18
CA SER A 329 -17.10 -7.88 4.59
C SER A 329 -17.26 -7.72 3.07
N THR A 330 -17.02 -6.52 2.53
CA THR A 330 -17.07 -6.26 1.08
C THR A 330 -15.99 -7.02 0.31
N THR A 331 -14.76 -7.02 0.85
CA THR A 331 -13.64 -7.80 0.32
C THR A 331 -13.92 -9.30 0.45
N TYR A 332 -14.42 -9.73 1.61
CA TYR A 332 -14.74 -11.13 1.86
C TYR A 332 -15.78 -11.67 0.89
N VAL A 333 -16.88 -10.94 0.67
CA VAL A 333 -17.89 -11.30 -0.34
C VAL A 333 -17.27 -11.35 -1.74
N SER A 334 -16.38 -10.40 -2.06
CA SER A 334 -15.71 -10.37 -3.37
C SER A 334 -14.85 -11.61 -3.62
N ILE A 335 -14.14 -12.10 -2.58
CA ILE A 335 -13.28 -13.30 -2.67
C ILE A 335 -14.07 -14.51 -3.17
N TRP A 336 -15.28 -14.70 -2.63
CA TRP A 336 -16.10 -15.88 -2.88
C TRP A 336 -16.97 -15.75 -4.13
N LEU A 337 -17.36 -14.54 -4.53
CA LEU A 337 -18.18 -14.35 -5.73
C LEU A 337 -17.37 -14.30 -7.03
N ALA A 338 -16.12 -13.81 -6.98
CA ALA A 338 -15.29 -13.61 -8.16
C ALA A 338 -15.07 -14.88 -9.03
N PRO A 339 -14.81 -16.09 -8.48
CA PRO A 339 -14.64 -17.30 -9.29
C PRO A 339 -15.84 -17.64 -10.17
N PHE A 340 -17.05 -17.32 -9.72
CA PHE A 340 -18.28 -17.73 -10.39
C PHE A 340 -18.70 -16.76 -11.51
N ALA A 341 -18.07 -15.59 -11.62
CA ALA A 341 -18.48 -14.58 -12.58
C ALA A 341 -18.34 -15.02 -14.04
N GLY A 342 -17.30 -15.80 -14.35
CA GLY A 342 -17.11 -16.40 -15.67
C GLY A 342 -18.24 -17.37 -16.05
N LEU A 343 -18.90 -18.00 -15.07
CA LEU A 343 -20.03 -18.91 -15.29
C LEU A 343 -21.32 -18.14 -15.57
N VAL A 344 -21.48 -16.93 -15.01
CA VAL A 344 -22.66 -16.08 -15.23
C VAL A 344 -22.74 -15.59 -16.67
N ASN A 345 -21.60 -15.43 -17.37
CA ASN A 345 -21.59 -15.11 -18.80
C ASN A 345 -20.32 -15.61 -19.51
N ILE A 346 -20.27 -16.91 -19.81
CA ILE A 346 -19.09 -17.57 -20.42
C ILE A 346 -18.70 -17.01 -21.79
N LYS A 347 -19.60 -16.28 -22.47
CA LYS A 347 -19.33 -15.66 -23.77
C LYS A 347 -18.59 -14.32 -23.65
N ASP A 348 -18.57 -13.71 -22.47
CA ASP A 348 -17.91 -12.43 -22.25
C ASP A 348 -16.41 -12.64 -21.99
N LYS A 349 -15.61 -12.45 -23.04
CA LYS A 349 -14.14 -12.58 -22.97
C LYS A 349 -13.52 -11.66 -21.92
N PHE A 350 -14.11 -10.49 -21.66
CA PHE A 350 -13.58 -9.55 -20.68
C PHE A 350 -13.69 -10.15 -19.27
N LEU A 351 -14.88 -10.64 -18.91
CA LEU A 351 -15.09 -11.32 -17.62
C LEU A 351 -14.32 -12.63 -17.51
N LEU A 352 -14.18 -13.38 -18.61
CA LEU A 352 -13.45 -14.65 -18.62
C LEU A 352 -11.96 -14.45 -18.33
N ILE A 353 -11.33 -13.42 -18.92
CA ILE A 353 -9.92 -13.09 -18.66
C ILE A 353 -9.73 -12.64 -17.22
N LEU A 354 -10.58 -11.75 -16.70
CA LEU A 354 -10.47 -11.31 -15.30
C LEU A 354 -10.70 -12.46 -14.30
N THR A 355 -11.71 -13.30 -14.54
CA THR A 355 -11.97 -14.50 -13.73
C THR A 355 -10.79 -15.47 -13.81
N GLY A 356 -10.25 -15.71 -15.01
CA GLY A 356 -9.10 -16.59 -15.21
C GLY A 356 -7.84 -16.08 -14.50
N TYR A 357 -7.58 -14.77 -14.56
CA TYR A 357 -6.51 -14.14 -13.80
C TYR A 357 -6.70 -14.37 -12.29
N TYR A 358 -7.89 -14.10 -11.76
CA TYR A 358 -8.18 -14.29 -10.33
C TYR A 358 -7.99 -15.75 -9.89
N VAL A 359 -8.57 -16.70 -10.61
CA VAL A 359 -8.50 -18.13 -10.30
C VAL A 359 -7.07 -18.67 -10.36
N LEU A 360 -6.19 -18.10 -11.19
CA LEU A 360 -4.78 -18.47 -11.24
C LEU A 360 -3.93 -17.75 -10.20
N TYR A 361 -4.20 -16.46 -9.94
CA TYR A 361 -3.41 -15.63 -9.04
C TYR A 361 -3.59 -16.03 -7.57
N ILE A 362 -4.82 -16.36 -7.14
CA ILE A 362 -5.08 -16.70 -5.73
C ILE A 362 -4.30 -17.97 -5.29
N PRO A 363 -4.33 -19.09 -6.03
CA PRO A 363 -3.50 -20.25 -5.69
C PRO A 363 -2.01 -19.97 -5.87
N TYR A 364 -1.60 -19.20 -6.88
CA TYR A 364 -0.20 -18.80 -7.05
C TYR A 364 0.32 -18.07 -5.81
N TRP A 365 -0.42 -17.06 -5.33
CA TRP A 365 -0.04 -16.28 -4.16
C TRP A 365 0.27 -17.21 -2.97
N PHE A 366 -0.67 -18.08 -2.62
CA PHE A 366 -0.53 -18.94 -1.44
C PHE A 366 0.48 -20.08 -1.65
N PHE A 367 0.32 -20.88 -2.70
CA PHE A 367 1.08 -22.12 -2.85
C PHE A 367 2.48 -21.90 -3.42
N LEU A 368 2.71 -20.83 -4.19
CA LEU A 368 3.97 -20.62 -4.90
C LEU A 368 4.75 -19.38 -4.44
N ALA A 369 4.08 -18.33 -3.96
CA ALA A 369 4.73 -17.05 -3.62
C ALA A 369 4.95 -16.83 -2.12
N THR A 370 3.90 -16.49 -1.36
CA THR A 370 3.99 -16.03 0.04
C THR A 370 2.63 -16.15 0.74
N HIS A 371 2.62 -16.25 2.06
CA HIS A 371 1.40 -16.17 2.86
C HIS A 371 1.07 -14.76 3.37
N GLN A 372 1.90 -13.77 3.03
CA GLN A 372 1.64 -12.38 3.38
C GLN A 372 0.46 -11.83 2.57
N THR A 373 -0.61 -11.46 3.27
CA THR A 373 -1.87 -11.00 2.65
C THR A 373 -1.74 -9.70 1.86
N ARG A 374 -0.70 -8.89 2.10
CA ARG A 374 -0.44 -7.67 1.30
C ARG A 374 -0.18 -7.98 -0.18
N PHE A 375 0.38 -9.15 -0.51
CA PHE A 375 0.58 -9.57 -1.91
C PHE A 375 -0.69 -10.13 -2.57
N LEU A 376 -1.77 -10.33 -1.79
CA LEU A 376 -3.08 -10.71 -2.32
C LEU A 376 -3.86 -9.52 -2.87
N LEU A 377 -3.43 -8.29 -2.57
CA LEU A 377 -4.11 -7.03 -2.90
C LEU A 377 -4.57 -6.98 -4.36
N THR A 378 -3.68 -7.32 -5.31
CA THR A 378 -3.95 -7.35 -6.75
C THR A 378 -5.10 -8.31 -7.13
N GLY A 379 -5.13 -9.52 -6.55
CA GLY A 379 -6.22 -10.47 -6.77
C GLY A 379 -7.55 -9.97 -6.23
N LEU A 380 -7.53 -9.35 -5.03
CA LEU A 380 -8.72 -8.80 -4.39
C LEU A 380 -9.30 -7.58 -5.14
N VAL A 381 -8.44 -6.73 -5.70
CA VAL A 381 -8.87 -5.62 -6.58
C VAL A 381 -9.65 -6.15 -7.78
N VAL A 382 -9.16 -7.22 -8.44
CA VAL A 382 -9.88 -7.86 -9.55
C VAL A 382 -11.19 -8.46 -9.08
N ALA A 383 -11.19 -9.12 -7.92
CA ALA A 383 -12.40 -9.69 -7.32
C ALA A 383 -13.47 -8.62 -7.05
N SER A 384 -13.09 -7.45 -6.54
CA SER A 384 -14.00 -6.33 -6.29
C SER A 384 -14.59 -5.76 -7.58
N ILE A 385 -13.79 -5.63 -8.65
CA ILE A 385 -14.28 -5.19 -9.97
C ILE A 385 -15.31 -6.18 -10.51
N ILE A 386 -14.96 -7.46 -10.52
CA ILE A 386 -15.85 -8.54 -10.97
C ILE A 386 -17.16 -8.54 -10.17
N THR A 387 -17.06 -8.46 -8.85
CA THR A 387 -18.23 -8.46 -7.96
C THR A 387 -19.13 -7.26 -8.20
N GLY A 388 -18.56 -6.08 -8.48
CA GLY A 388 -19.34 -4.90 -8.85
C GLY A 388 -20.14 -5.08 -10.14
N ILE A 389 -19.57 -5.77 -11.14
CA ILE A 389 -20.26 -6.14 -12.38
C ILE A 389 -21.38 -7.16 -12.12
N LEU A 390 -21.18 -8.11 -11.20
CA LEU A 390 -22.22 -9.07 -10.83
C LEU A 390 -23.38 -8.39 -10.09
N PHE A 391 -23.08 -7.50 -9.15
CA PHE A 391 -24.10 -6.77 -8.39
C PHE A 391 -24.97 -5.86 -9.27
N SER A 392 -24.42 -5.33 -10.36
CA SER A 392 -25.22 -4.51 -11.29
C SER A 392 -26.33 -5.28 -11.98
N LYS A 393 -26.21 -6.61 -12.10
CA LYS A 393 -27.23 -7.50 -12.66
C LYS A 393 -28.39 -7.76 -11.69
N ILE A 394 -28.23 -7.47 -10.40
CA ILE A 394 -29.28 -7.66 -9.41
C ILE A 394 -30.30 -6.50 -9.50
N PRO A 395 -31.62 -6.79 -9.52
CA PRO A 395 -32.65 -5.76 -9.51
C PRO A 395 -32.49 -4.78 -8.34
N SER A 396 -32.57 -3.47 -8.61
CA SER A 396 -32.31 -2.43 -7.60
C SER A 396 -33.23 -2.54 -6.38
N LYS A 397 -34.46 -3.04 -6.53
CA LYS A 397 -35.39 -3.31 -5.41
C LYS A 397 -34.81 -4.32 -4.41
N LEU A 398 -34.20 -5.41 -4.87
CA LEU A 398 -33.60 -6.42 -4.01
C LEU A 398 -32.36 -5.88 -3.29
N LEU A 399 -31.54 -5.09 -3.99
CA LEU A 399 -30.39 -4.42 -3.40
C LEU A 399 -30.81 -3.44 -2.31
N TRP A 400 -31.87 -2.66 -2.52
CA TRP A 400 -32.45 -1.77 -1.50
C TRP A 400 -32.93 -2.54 -0.28
N MET A 401 -33.68 -3.63 -0.48
CA MET A 401 -34.15 -4.46 0.63
C MET A 401 -32.98 -5.04 1.43
N GLY A 402 -31.95 -5.55 0.75
CA GLY A 402 -30.75 -6.06 1.39
C GLY A 402 -29.99 -4.97 2.17
N LEU A 403 -29.86 -3.77 1.60
CA LEU A 403 -29.18 -2.64 2.25
C LEU A 403 -29.94 -2.18 3.50
N ILE A 404 -31.26 -1.99 3.41
CA ILE A 404 -32.11 -1.61 4.55
C ILE A 404 -32.00 -2.67 5.66
N PHE A 405 -32.12 -3.95 5.30
CA PHE A 405 -31.99 -5.04 6.25
C PHE A 405 -30.62 -5.04 6.95
N LEU A 406 -29.53 -4.86 6.19
CA LEU A 406 -28.18 -4.80 6.74
C LEU A 406 -27.99 -3.61 7.68
N VAL A 407 -28.47 -2.42 7.30
CA VAL A 407 -28.41 -1.22 8.16
C VAL A 407 -29.19 -1.45 9.45
N LEU A 408 -30.43 -1.94 9.37
CA LEU A 408 -31.27 -2.18 10.55
C LEU A 408 -30.65 -3.19 11.52
N ILE A 409 -30.04 -4.26 11.00
CA ILE A 409 -29.30 -5.23 11.80
C ILE A 409 -28.13 -4.53 12.50
N THR A 410 -27.31 -3.81 11.75
CA THR A 410 -26.04 -3.23 12.26
C THR A 410 -26.26 -2.09 13.26
N LEU A 411 -27.36 -1.34 13.16
CA LEU A 411 -27.77 -0.35 14.17
C LEU A 411 -28.13 -1.00 15.52
N ARG A 412 -28.62 -2.25 15.52
CA ARG A 412 -29.00 -2.97 16.73
C ARG A 412 -27.80 -3.55 17.48
N PHE A 413 -26.70 -3.86 16.78
CA PHE A 413 -25.49 -4.41 17.40
C PHE A 413 -24.56 -3.28 17.88
N ARG A 414 -24.24 -3.28 19.18
CA ARG A 414 -23.31 -2.34 19.81
C ARG A 414 -22.13 -3.08 20.41
N PRO A 415 -21.11 -3.41 19.61
CA PRO A 415 -19.90 -4.07 20.11
C PRO A 415 -19.01 -3.12 20.93
N TYR A 416 -19.19 -1.80 20.79
CA TYR A 416 -18.44 -0.78 21.52
C TYR A 416 -19.39 0.06 22.39
N PRO A 417 -18.94 0.56 23.56
CA PRO A 417 -19.78 1.33 24.46
C PRO A 417 -20.37 2.60 23.81
N GLU A 418 -19.58 3.25 22.95
CA GLU A 418 -19.91 4.55 22.38
C GLU A 418 -20.50 4.50 20.97
N ARG A 419 -20.40 3.36 20.27
CA ARG A 419 -20.79 3.26 18.84
C ARG A 419 -21.48 1.96 18.50
N ASN A 420 -22.54 2.06 17.72
CA ASN A 420 -23.10 0.88 17.06
C ASN A 420 -22.18 0.41 15.92
N LEU A 421 -22.44 -0.80 15.42
CA LEU A 421 -21.60 -1.44 14.41
C LEU A 421 -21.54 -0.61 13.11
N PHE A 422 -22.66 0.00 12.70
CA PHE A 422 -22.73 0.86 11.51
C PHE A 422 -21.89 2.14 11.65
N GLU A 423 -22.01 2.82 12.78
CA GLU A 423 -21.19 4.00 13.12
C GLU A 423 -19.71 3.67 13.16
N HIS A 424 -19.34 2.53 13.73
CA HIS A 424 -17.96 2.06 13.76
C HIS A 424 -17.43 1.81 12.35
N TYR A 425 -18.23 1.23 11.45
CA TYR A 425 -17.82 1.04 10.05
C TYR A 425 -17.66 2.34 9.29
N LEU A 426 -18.59 3.30 9.44
CA LEU A 426 -18.41 4.63 8.86
C LEU A 426 -17.16 5.31 9.43
N TRP A 427 -16.89 5.13 10.73
CA TRP A 427 -15.72 5.71 11.37
C TRP A 427 -14.41 5.20 10.74
N ILE A 428 -14.32 3.90 10.47
CA ILE A 428 -13.19 3.27 9.76
C ILE A 428 -13.13 3.74 8.31
N LYS A 429 -14.21 3.58 7.53
CA LYS A 429 -14.20 3.87 6.08
C LYS A 429 -14.00 5.34 5.74
N LEU A 430 -14.35 6.24 6.67
CA LEU A 430 -14.12 7.67 6.51
C LEU A 430 -12.78 8.13 7.11
N HIS A 431 -11.93 7.23 7.61
CA HIS A 431 -10.61 7.57 8.18
C HIS A 431 -10.73 8.76 9.16
N THR A 432 -11.66 8.61 10.13
CA THR A 432 -12.18 9.76 10.86
C THR A 432 -11.09 10.47 11.67
N VAL A 433 -10.09 9.74 12.18
CA VAL A 433 -8.99 10.31 12.98
C VAL A 433 -8.08 11.17 12.10
N GLU A 434 -7.66 10.63 10.96
CA GLU A 434 -6.81 11.31 9.98
C GLU A 434 -7.53 12.52 9.40
N ARG A 435 -8.83 12.38 9.10
CA ARG A 435 -9.67 13.50 8.67
C ARG A 435 -9.78 14.59 9.74
N GLN A 436 -9.94 14.23 11.01
CA GLN A 436 -9.97 15.20 12.10
C GLN A 436 -8.65 15.98 12.20
N TYR A 437 -7.51 15.31 12.03
CA TYR A 437 -6.21 15.97 11.97
C TYR A 437 -6.12 16.94 10.78
N ALA A 438 -6.47 16.48 9.57
CA ALA A 438 -6.38 17.28 8.35
C ALA A 438 -7.29 18.52 8.36
N LEU A 439 -8.41 18.47 9.09
CA LEU A 439 -9.30 19.61 9.30
C LEU A 439 -8.86 20.55 10.44
N GLY A 440 -7.77 20.24 11.15
CA GLY A 440 -7.26 21.01 12.28
C GLY A 440 -8.05 20.83 13.59
N ASN A 441 -8.91 19.80 13.67
CA ASN A 441 -9.73 19.56 14.87
C ASN A 441 -8.95 18.87 16.00
N ILE A 442 -7.83 18.21 15.69
CA ILE A 442 -6.89 17.64 16.66
C ILE A 442 -5.48 18.08 16.30
N SER A 443 -4.64 18.28 17.31
CA SER A 443 -3.23 18.64 17.11
C SER A 443 -2.41 17.45 16.58
N GLU A 444 -1.25 17.73 15.99
CA GLU A 444 -0.29 16.68 15.61
C GLU A 444 0.11 15.81 16.80
N ARG A 445 0.35 16.44 17.95
CA ARG A 445 0.68 15.74 19.21
C ARG A 445 -0.42 14.76 19.61
N GLU A 446 -1.67 15.19 19.55
CA GLU A 446 -2.81 14.31 19.86
C GLU A 446 -2.97 13.19 18.82
N PHE A 447 -2.78 13.50 17.53
CA PHE A 447 -2.83 12.52 16.45
C PHE A 447 -1.77 11.43 16.63
N LEU A 448 -0.50 11.81 16.79
CA LEU A 448 0.62 10.89 16.97
C LEU A 448 0.47 10.09 18.27
N LYS A 449 0.03 10.72 19.36
CA LYS A 449 -0.31 10.00 20.61
C LYS A 449 -1.39 8.94 20.39
N ARG A 450 -2.43 9.21 19.60
CA ARG A 450 -3.46 8.20 19.27
C ARG A 450 -2.91 7.03 18.44
N LYS A 451 -1.88 7.27 17.63
CA LYS A 451 -1.30 6.26 16.72
C LYS A 451 -0.23 5.41 17.37
N PHE A 452 0.65 6.02 18.13
CA PHE A 452 1.83 5.37 18.72
C PHE A 452 1.68 5.14 20.23
N GLY A 453 0.65 5.71 20.86
CA GLY A 453 0.42 5.58 22.29
C GLY A 453 1.63 6.01 23.11
N CYS A 454 1.98 5.15 24.07
CA CYS A 454 3.10 5.33 24.99
C CYS A 454 4.45 5.62 24.31
N GLN A 455 4.71 5.03 23.12
CA GLN A 455 5.99 5.22 22.44
C GLN A 455 6.19 6.70 22.09
N TYR A 456 5.15 7.37 21.58
CA TYR A 456 5.22 8.79 21.26
C TYR A 456 5.42 9.67 22.51
N GLU A 457 4.77 9.35 23.63
CA GLU A 457 4.95 10.14 24.86
C GLU A 457 6.39 10.09 25.39
N VAL A 458 7.03 8.94 25.24
CA VAL A 458 8.44 8.74 25.61
C VAL A 458 9.37 9.51 24.67
N VAL A 459 9.14 9.44 23.36
CA VAL A 459 9.84 10.28 22.36
C VAL A 459 9.72 11.75 22.76
N ASP A 460 8.49 12.21 22.99
CA ASP A 460 8.16 13.60 23.26
C ASP A 460 8.80 14.09 24.58
N TYR A 461 8.83 13.24 25.61
CA TYR A 461 9.51 13.51 26.87
C TYR A 461 11.03 13.66 26.69
N LEU A 462 11.67 12.72 25.99
CA LEU A 462 13.12 12.79 25.71
C LEU A 462 13.47 14.06 24.95
N ASN A 463 12.70 14.39 23.91
CA ASN A 463 12.89 15.59 23.10
C ASN A 463 12.73 16.87 23.91
N THR A 464 11.65 16.98 24.68
CA THR A 464 11.32 18.18 25.46
C THR A 464 12.36 18.47 26.53
N ASN A 465 12.98 17.42 27.09
CA ASN A 465 14.01 17.54 28.12
C ASN A 465 15.45 17.54 27.56
N ASN A 466 15.63 17.55 26.24
CA ASN A 466 16.93 17.45 25.56
C ASN A 466 17.76 16.23 26.04
N LEU A 467 17.09 15.12 26.32
CA LEU A 467 17.70 13.88 26.75
C LEU A 467 18.07 13.06 25.51
N LEU A 468 19.37 12.84 25.30
CA LEU A 468 19.89 12.11 24.14
C LEU A 468 20.36 10.72 24.56
N GLY A 469 20.06 9.72 23.74
CA GLY A 469 20.55 8.35 23.92
C GLY A 469 19.60 7.32 23.34
N ARG A 470 20.11 6.09 23.15
CA ARG A 470 19.34 4.97 22.62
C ARG A 470 18.40 4.41 23.68
N VAL A 471 17.18 4.05 23.28
CA VAL A 471 16.16 3.45 24.14
C VAL A 471 15.97 1.98 23.78
N ILE A 472 16.02 1.10 24.78
CA ILE A 472 15.63 -0.30 24.65
C ILE A 472 14.10 -0.40 24.77
N ASP A 473 13.44 -1.01 23.78
CA ASP A 473 12.03 -1.42 23.88
C ASP A 473 11.91 -2.91 23.52
N ASN A 474 11.73 -3.71 24.56
CA ASN A 474 11.71 -5.17 24.49
C ASN A 474 10.33 -5.76 24.22
N TRP A 475 9.27 -5.00 24.46
CA TRP A 475 7.92 -5.53 24.57
C TRP A 475 7.02 -5.17 23.38
N SER A 476 7.27 -4.08 22.67
CA SER A 476 6.35 -3.62 21.62
C SER A 476 6.53 -4.28 20.24
N ALA A 477 7.50 -5.19 20.04
CA ALA A 477 7.91 -5.60 18.70
C ALA A 477 7.24 -6.87 18.14
N TRP A 478 6.35 -6.66 17.14
CA TRP A 478 6.04 -7.65 16.10
C TRP A 478 7.12 -7.61 14.99
N HIS A 479 7.74 -8.78 14.77
CA HIS A 479 8.72 -9.16 13.72
C HIS A 479 10.22 -8.86 13.83
N ALA A 480 10.75 -8.35 14.95
CA ALA A 480 12.17 -8.51 15.32
C ALA A 480 12.40 -8.14 16.79
N PRO A 481 13.44 -8.68 17.48
CA PRO A 481 13.94 -8.09 18.72
C PRO A 481 14.75 -6.84 18.36
N SER A 482 14.07 -5.77 17.97
CA SER A 482 14.74 -4.52 17.63
C SER A 482 13.77 -3.37 17.45
N VAL A 483 13.30 -2.85 18.56
CA VAL A 483 12.91 -1.46 18.57
C VAL A 483 14.19 -0.66 18.81
N ASN A 484 14.82 -0.17 17.75
CA ASN A 484 15.80 0.89 17.88
C ASN A 484 15.06 2.21 17.72
N TYR A 485 14.72 2.85 18.84
CA TYR A 485 14.40 4.27 18.82
C TYR A 485 15.62 5.08 19.27
N PHE A 486 15.83 6.18 18.56
CA PHE A 486 16.74 7.29 18.85
C PHE A 486 18.22 6.97 18.72
N SER A 487 18.72 6.91 17.48
CA SER A 487 20.06 7.45 17.25
C SER A 487 19.98 8.99 17.19
N ASN A 488 21.15 9.65 17.25
CA ASN A 488 21.31 11.09 17.43
C ASN A 488 20.25 11.91 16.67
N TYR A 489 19.66 12.90 17.36
CA TYR A 489 18.60 13.81 16.87
C TYR A 489 17.17 13.28 16.86
N ASN A 490 16.85 12.28 17.68
CA ASN A 490 15.48 11.77 17.85
C ASN A 490 14.86 11.28 16.53
N GLN A 491 15.71 10.71 15.67
CA GLN A 491 15.31 10.14 14.40
C GLN A 491 14.97 8.66 14.56
N PHE A 492 13.91 8.22 13.88
CA PHE A 492 13.66 6.82 13.61
C PHE A 492 14.78 6.31 12.72
N THR A 493 15.73 5.56 13.27
CA THR A 493 16.76 4.89 12.48
C THR A 493 16.45 3.42 12.37
N SER A 494 16.60 2.88 11.15
CA SER A 494 16.52 1.46 10.90
C SER A 494 17.63 0.70 11.65
N TYR A 495 17.38 -0.59 11.86
CA TYR A 495 18.24 -1.47 12.64
C TYR A 495 19.52 -1.80 11.88
N ASP A 496 20.66 -1.62 12.53
CA ASP A 496 21.95 -2.18 12.13
C ASP A 496 21.95 -3.67 12.53
N TYR A 497 21.90 -4.57 11.53
CA TYR A 497 21.85 -6.01 11.73
C TYR A 497 23.24 -6.65 11.92
N THR A 498 24.33 -5.91 11.70
CA THR A 498 25.69 -6.47 11.80
C THR A 498 26.35 -6.20 13.14
N ASN A 499 26.00 -5.10 13.82
CA ASN A 499 26.50 -4.83 15.15
C ASN A 499 25.62 -5.52 16.21
N ARG A 500 26.22 -6.49 16.93
CA ARG A 500 25.68 -6.93 18.23
C ARG A 500 25.77 -5.75 19.19
N LEU A 501 24.75 -4.89 19.21
CA LEU A 501 24.64 -3.80 20.16
C LEU A 501 24.73 -4.39 21.57
N LYS A 502 25.69 -3.90 22.35
CA LYS A 502 25.84 -4.29 23.76
C LYS A 502 24.86 -3.45 24.57
N PHE A 503 24.40 -3.96 25.71
CA PHE A 503 23.53 -3.21 26.63
C PHE A 503 24.12 -1.84 27.02
N SER A 504 25.46 -1.74 27.08
CA SER A 504 26.22 -0.50 27.30
C SER A 504 26.00 0.60 26.25
N ASP A 505 25.45 0.26 25.08
CA ASP A 505 25.20 1.21 24.00
C ASP A 505 23.89 1.98 24.19
N TYR A 506 23.11 1.64 25.22
CA TYR A 506 21.80 2.20 25.52
C TYR A 506 21.83 3.05 26.80
N GLN A 507 21.08 4.15 26.79
CA GLN A 507 20.98 5.07 27.93
C GLN A 507 19.64 4.95 28.65
N TYR A 508 18.65 4.37 27.98
CA TYR A 508 17.28 4.30 28.49
C TYR A 508 16.65 2.94 28.23
N TYR A 509 15.70 2.59 29.09
CA TYR A 509 14.87 1.40 28.96
C TYR A 509 13.39 1.82 29.01
N TYR A 510 12.64 1.46 27.98
CA TYR A 510 11.22 1.71 27.88
C TYR A 510 10.41 0.46 28.23
N LEU A 511 9.37 0.65 29.02
CA LEU A 511 8.43 -0.39 29.38
C LEU A 511 6.99 0.08 29.19
N ASN A 512 6.20 -0.77 28.52
CA ASN A 512 4.75 -0.68 28.52
C ASN A 512 4.17 -1.90 29.23
N ASN A 513 3.61 -1.69 30.41
CA ASN A 513 3.08 -2.76 31.24
C ASN A 513 1.91 -3.49 30.59
N GLU A 514 1.02 -2.78 29.89
CA GLU A 514 -0.11 -3.39 29.19
C GLU A 514 0.36 -4.35 28.08
N VAL A 515 1.32 -3.90 27.28
CA VAL A 515 1.90 -4.71 26.20
C VAL A 515 2.65 -5.92 26.77
N LYS A 516 3.43 -5.71 27.83
CA LYS A 516 4.09 -6.80 28.56
C LYS A 516 3.09 -7.85 29.03
N GLN A 517 1.98 -7.44 29.65
CA GLN A 517 0.93 -8.36 30.11
C GLN A 517 0.25 -9.10 28.94
N LYS A 518 0.04 -8.45 27.79
CA LYS A 518 -0.46 -9.12 26.58
C LYS A 518 0.50 -10.20 26.09
N HIS A 519 1.81 -9.94 26.08
CA HIS A 519 2.80 -10.95 25.70
C HIS A 519 2.89 -12.12 26.71
N VAL A 520 2.72 -11.85 28.00
CA VAL A 520 2.69 -12.87 29.06
C VAL A 520 1.45 -13.75 28.96
N SER A 521 0.33 -13.18 28.52
CA SER A 521 -0.94 -13.90 28.36
C SER A 521 -1.09 -14.58 26.98
N ASP A 522 -0.16 -14.37 26.05
CA ASP A 522 -0.18 -14.99 24.73
C ASP A 522 0.19 -16.48 24.83
N LEU A 523 -0.67 -17.35 24.29
CA LEU A 523 -0.52 -18.79 24.32
C LEU A 523 0.27 -19.34 23.10
N ASN A 524 0.74 -18.48 22.20
CA ASN A 524 1.53 -18.90 21.05
C ASN A 524 2.89 -19.51 21.49
N PRO A 525 3.16 -20.79 21.20
CA PRO A 525 4.38 -21.48 21.63
C PRO A 525 5.68 -20.79 21.22
N ASP A 526 5.72 -20.19 20.02
CA ASP A 526 6.91 -19.50 19.50
C ASP A 526 7.18 -18.18 20.26
N LEU A 527 6.11 -17.54 20.75
CA LEU A 527 6.22 -16.32 21.55
C LEU A 527 6.52 -16.63 23.02
N LEU A 528 6.07 -17.77 23.56
CA LEU A 528 6.28 -18.14 24.97
C LEU A 528 7.77 -18.24 25.34
N SER A 529 8.60 -18.85 24.50
CA SER A 529 10.06 -18.93 24.78
C SER A 529 10.72 -17.55 24.77
N ARG A 530 10.33 -16.69 23.82
CA ARG A 530 10.81 -15.29 23.75
C ARG A 530 10.35 -14.49 24.96
N THR A 531 9.07 -14.55 25.31
CA THR A 531 8.49 -13.88 26.47
C THR A 531 9.19 -14.30 27.76
N LYS A 532 9.48 -15.59 27.94
CA LYS A 532 10.20 -16.08 29.14
C LYS A 532 11.60 -15.48 29.27
N ASN A 533 12.36 -15.41 28.18
CA ASN A 533 13.70 -14.82 28.19
C ASN A 533 13.65 -13.30 28.48
N LEU A 534 12.66 -12.59 27.93
CA LEU A 534 12.44 -11.16 28.19
C LEU A 534 12.06 -10.90 29.65
N LEU A 535 11.23 -11.75 30.27
CA LEU A 535 10.88 -11.62 31.68
C LEU A 535 12.10 -11.74 32.61
N ILE A 536 12.95 -12.74 32.38
CA ILE A 536 14.18 -12.94 33.16
C ILE A 536 15.09 -11.72 33.03
N SER A 537 15.29 -11.23 31.80
CA SER A 537 16.07 -10.02 31.54
C SER A 537 15.51 -8.80 32.27
N ASP A 538 14.19 -8.64 32.32
CA ASP A 538 13.55 -7.52 33.01
C ASP A 538 13.70 -7.59 34.54
N GLU A 539 13.59 -8.78 35.13
CA GLU A 539 13.75 -9.00 36.57
C GLU A 539 15.18 -8.67 37.05
N GLU A 540 16.19 -8.93 36.21
CA GLU A 540 17.59 -8.60 36.52
C GLU A 540 17.88 -7.11 36.32
N ILE A 541 17.37 -6.51 35.24
CA ILE A 541 17.78 -5.18 34.81
C ILE A 541 16.97 -4.08 35.50
N ILE A 542 15.63 -4.15 35.51
CA ILE A 542 14.74 -3.05 35.95
C ILE A 542 15.06 -2.55 37.38
N PRO A 543 15.33 -3.41 38.38
CA PRO A 543 15.64 -2.95 39.74
C PRO A 543 16.88 -2.06 39.83
N SER A 544 17.81 -2.16 38.87
CA SER A 544 19.03 -1.34 38.82
C SER A 544 18.84 0.00 38.11
N LEU A 545 17.70 0.22 37.45
CA LEU A 545 17.44 1.42 36.65
C LEU A 545 16.77 2.54 37.45
N GLU A 546 16.95 3.78 37.02
CA GLU A 546 16.30 4.96 37.59
C GLU A 546 15.05 5.33 36.79
N LEU A 547 13.87 5.32 37.40
CA LEU A 547 12.64 5.78 36.73
C LEU A 547 12.69 7.30 36.54
N ILE A 548 12.64 7.76 35.29
CA ILE A 548 12.70 9.19 34.94
C ILE A 548 11.40 9.74 34.35
N PHE A 549 10.53 8.86 33.82
CA PHE A 549 9.21 9.25 33.32
C PHE A 549 8.19 8.13 33.51
N GLU A 550 6.98 8.50 33.92
CA GLU A 550 5.83 7.61 34.07
C GLU A 550 4.55 8.34 33.65
N SER A 551 3.76 7.72 32.78
CA SER A 551 2.42 8.18 32.41
C SER A 551 1.51 6.99 32.15
N GLY A 552 0.55 6.73 33.06
CA GLY A 552 -0.29 5.53 32.97
C GLY A 552 0.54 4.24 32.97
N GLU A 553 0.44 3.46 31.89
CA GLU A 553 1.17 2.20 31.70
C GLU A 553 2.56 2.37 31.08
N CYS A 554 2.92 3.60 30.71
CA CYS A 554 4.16 3.94 30.03
C CYS A 554 5.23 4.32 31.06
N LYS A 555 6.38 3.64 31.04
CA LYS A 555 7.52 3.94 31.91
C LYS A 555 8.81 4.07 31.10
N LEU A 556 9.63 5.04 31.46
CA LEU A 556 10.98 5.22 30.94
C LEU A 556 11.96 5.26 32.09
N PHE A 557 12.96 4.41 32.01
CA PHE A 557 14.03 4.32 32.97
C PHE A 557 15.35 4.77 32.33
N LYS A 558 16.22 5.36 33.12
CA LYS A 558 17.61 5.67 32.78
C LYS A 558 18.51 4.54 33.26
N ILE A 559 19.37 4.07 32.37
CA ILE A 559 20.39 3.07 32.66
C ILE A 559 21.56 3.78 33.36
N LYS A 560 21.90 3.30 34.57
CA LYS A 560 23.09 3.76 35.27
C LYS A 560 24.29 3.03 34.68
N ASN A 561 25.19 3.78 34.05
CA ASN A 561 26.48 3.25 33.62
C ASN A 561 27.37 3.17 34.86
N ASP A 562 27.35 2.04 35.57
CA ASP A 562 28.36 1.69 36.56
C ASP A 562 29.51 0.90 35.90
#